data_AF-A0A7S0YKM2-F1
#
_entry.id   AF-A0A7S0YKM2-F1
#
_cell.length_a   1.000
_cell.length_b   1.000
_cell.length_c   1.000
_cell.angle_alpha   90.00
_cell.angle_beta   90.00
_cell.angle_gamma   90.00
#
_symmetry.space_group_name_H-M   'P 1'
#
loop_
_entity.id
_entity.type
_entity.pdbx_description
1 polymer ?
#
loop_
_entity_poly.entity_id
_entity_poly.type
_entity_poly.pdbx_seq_one_letter_code
_entity_poly.pdbx_strand_id
1 'polypeptide(L)'
;AIEPVMAGVFEEFANWEGKGRKVPDGVFPRIPYAEAMAKYGSDKPDLRNPIELADVSEFFEDDSKTGFGIFAKIIGGGGRVIAIPAPKAAAEKSRKFFDELDKWAKKEMQAPGLGYARLKEADGGGVDSQDPVLKNFEPAHLAALLEKLGLGAGDGIFFSAGKKSDAYKLAGAARTKVGEELGLIEDGVFRLCWIVDFPMYEYDEDNKKVDFSHNPFSMPQGGMDALLAADTEEKQLDLKAYQYDIVCNGVELSSGAIRNH
;
A
#
# COMPACT_ATOMS: atom_id res chain seq x y z
N ALA A 1 24.83 1.76 13.44
CA ALA A 1 25.72 2.93 13.38
C ALA A 1 25.40 3.91 12.23
N ILE A 2 24.68 3.50 11.17
CA ILE A 2 24.42 4.36 10.00
C ILE A 2 23.28 5.37 10.19
N GLU A 3 22.28 5.07 11.01
CA GLU A 3 21.10 5.92 11.22
C GLU A 3 21.43 7.35 11.69
N PRO A 4 22.28 7.58 12.72
CA PRO A 4 22.67 8.94 13.11
C PRO A 4 23.47 9.69 12.04
N VAL A 5 24.24 8.97 11.21
CA VAL A 5 24.99 9.57 10.10
C VAL A 5 24.01 10.06 9.03
N MET A 6 23.02 9.22 8.67
CA MET A 6 22.00 9.58 7.69
C MET A 6 21.16 10.77 8.17
N ALA A 7 20.68 10.73 9.41
CA ALA A 7 19.92 11.83 10.01
C ALA A 7 20.74 13.13 9.99
N GLY A 8 21.99 13.09 10.45
CA GLY A 8 22.87 14.26 10.49
C GLY A 8 23.15 14.88 9.12
N VAL A 9 23.34 14.07 8.08
CA VAL A 9 23.51 14.58 6.70
C VAL A 9 22.23 15.28 6.21
N PHE A 10 21.06 14.68 6.43
CA PHE A 10 19.81 15.31 6.02
C PHE A 10 19.50 16.59 6.81
N GLU A 11 19.88 16.64 8.09
CA GLU A 11 19.78 17.83 8.93
C GLU A 11 20.71 18.95 8.43
N GLU A 12 21.99 18.64 8.16
CA GLU A 12 22.97 19.60 7.65
C GLU A 12 22.49 20.27 6.34
N PHE A 13 21.90 19.49 5.44
CA PHE A 13 21.41 19.97 4.14
C PHE A 13 19.91 20.29 4.12
N ALA A 14 19.23 20.33 5.27
CA ALA A 14 17.78 20.50 5.32
C ALA A 14 17.34 21.85 4.73
N ASN A 15 18.15 22.89 4.93
CA ASN A 15 17.94 24.23 4.39
C ASN A 15 18.62 24.47 3.03
N TRP A 16 19.04 23.41 2.32
CA TRP A 16 19.54 23.56 0.95
C TRP A 16 18.50 24.27 0.07
N GLU A 17 18.95 25.26 -0.71
CA GLU A 17 18.12 26.20 -1.49
C GLU A 17 17.09 27.01 -0.68
N GLY A 18 17.28 27.17 0.64
CA GLY A 18 16.37 27.95 1.48
C GLY A 18 15.03 27.25 1.76
N LYS A 19 14.95 25.93 1.53
CA LYS A 19 13.69 25.15 1.68
C LYS A 19 13.30 24.85 3.13
N GLY A 20 14.18 25.10 4.11
CA GLY A 20 13.87 24.96 5.54
C GLY A 20 13.25 23.62 5.96
N ARG A 21 13.67 22.50 5.34
CA ARG A 21 13.12 21.17 5.64
C ARG A 21 13.53 20.73 7.04
N LYS A 22 12.82 19.72 7.58
CA LYS A 22 13.11 19.12 8.89
C LYS A 22 13.32 17.62 8.77
N VAL A 23 14.22 17.10 9.58
CA VAL A 23 14.29 15.67 9.89
C VAL A 23 13.61 15.50 11.25
N PRO A 24 12.55 14.69 11.37
CA PRO A 24 11.91 14.45 12.66
C PRO A 24 12.89 13.81 13.66
N ASP A 25 12.84 14.27 14.91
CA ASP A 25 13.60 13.66 16.00
C ASP A 25 13.19 12.20 16.23
N GLY A 26 14.13 11.38 16.69
CA GLY A 26 13.89 10.00 17.09
C GLY A 26 14.55 8.98 16.17
N VAL A 27 14.05 7.74 16.24
CA VAL A 27 14.56 6.63 15.42
C VAL A 27 13.75 6.49 14.14
N PHE A 28 14.40 6.09 13.06
CA PHE A 28 13.72 5.77 11.82
C PHE A 28 12.81 4.54 12.06
N PRO A 29 11.51 4.62 11.72
CA PRO A 29 10.62 3.47 11.81
C PRO A 29 11.19 2.27 11.06
N ARG A 30 11.08 1.09 11.66
CA ARG A 30 11.45 -0.19 11.02
C ARG A 30 10.17 -0.89 10.63
N ILE A 31 9.93 -0.99 9.33
CA ILE A 31 8.69 -1.51 8.76
C ILE A 31 9.04 -2.82 8.07
N PRO A 32 8.49 -3.97 8.49
CA PRO A 32 8.66 -5.22 7.78
C PRO A 32 8.17 -5.11 6.33
N TYR A 33 8.88 -5.72 5.37
CA TYR A 33 8.55 -5.68 3.95
C TYR A 33 7.07 -6.03 3.69
N ALA A 34 6.59 -7.11 4.30
CA ALA A 34 5.20 -7.54 4.16
C ALA A 34 4.20 -6.47 4.65
N GLU A 35 4.53 -5.75 5.72
CA GLU A 35 3.71 -4.64 6.22
C GLU A 35 3.77 -3.44 5.27
N ALA A 36 4.95 -3.09 4.76
CA ALA A 36 5.10 -1.99 3.81
C ALA A 36 4.31 -2.24 2.53
N MET A 37 4.38 -3.46 1.98
CA MET A 37 3.58 -3.87 0.83
C MET A 37 2.08 -3.83 1.13
N ALA A 38 1.65 -4.31 2.30
CA ALA A 38 0.24 -4.32 2.68
C ALA A 38 -0.34 -2.92 2.92
N LYS A 39 0.41 -2.02 3.58
CA LYS A 39 -0.06 -0.66 3.92
C LYS A 39 0.16 0.36 2.83
N TYR A 40 1.18 0.20 2.00
CA TYR A 40 1.59 1.24 1.05
C TYR A 40 1.67 0.76 -0.39
N GLY A 41 1.59 -0.55 -0.63
CA GLY A 41 1.76 -1.13 -1.97
C GLY A 41 3.17 -0.93 -2.52
N SER A 42 4.15 -0.68 -1.65
CA SER A 42 5.54 -0.40 -2.01
C SER A 42 6.47 -0.68 -0.83
N ASP A 43 7.65 -1.21 -1.17
CA ASP A 43 8.83 -1.39 -0.32
C ASP A 43 9.69 -0.11 -0.21
N LYS A 44 9.23 1.00 -0.77
CA LYS A 44 9.80 2.33 -0.60
C LYS A 44 8.70 3.34 -0.40
N PRO A 45 7.97 3.27 0.72
CA PRO A 45 6.81 4.13 0.93
C PRO A 45 7.22 5.58 1.16
N ASP A 46 6.43 6.51 0.61
CA ASP A 46 6.42 7.88 1.09
C ASP A 46 5.52 7.97 2.34
N LEU A 47 6.16 8.07 3.50
CA LEU A 47 5.50 8.19 4.80
C LEU A 47 4.96 9.60 5.08
N ARG A 48 5.18 10.57 4.19
CA ARG A 48 4.51 11.87 4.23
C ARG A 48 3.06 11.77 3.76
N ASN A 49 2.74 10.75 2.98
CA ASN A 49 1.37 10.44 2.57
C ASN A 49 0.67 9.70 3.73
N PRO A 50 -0.41 10.24 4.32
CA PRO A 50 -1.06 9.63 5.47
C PRO A 50 -1.98 8.46 5.10
N ILE A 51 -2.25 8.24 3.80
CA ILE A 51 -3.16 7.17 3.37
C ILE A 51 -2.49 5.82 3.64
N GLU A 52 -3.22 4.90 4.27
CA GLU A 52 -2.86 3.48 4.35
C GLU A 52 -3.87 2.67 3.51
N LEU A 53 -3.36 1.70 2.76
CA LEU A 53 -4.16 0.72 2.03
C LEU A 53 -4.79 -0.27 3.00
N ALA A 54 -5.92 -0.85 2.60
CA ALA A 54 -6.54 -1.93 3.34
C ALA A 54 -7.05 -3.03 2.41
N ASP A 55 -6.73 -4.28 2.73
CA ASP A 55 -7.42 -5.42 2.12
C ASP A 55 -8.84 -5.49 2.68
N VAL A 56 -9.81 -5.34 1.80
CA VAL A 56 -11.24 -5.35 2.12
C VAL A 56 -11.96 -6.48 1.40
N SER A 57 -11.22 -7.48 0.92
CA SER A 57 -11.79 -8.61 0.16
C SER A 57 -12.95 -9.26 0.89
N GLU A 58 -12.83 -9.45 2.22
CA GLU A 58 -13.87 -10.02 3.09
C GLU A 58 -15.24 -9.29 3.00
N PHE A 59 -15.24 -7.98 2.70
CA PHE A 59 -16.47 -7.20 2.56
C PHE A 59 -17.17 -7.40 1.22
N PHE A 60 -16.51 -8.00 0.24
CA PHE A 60 -17.04 -8.18 -1.11
C PHE A 60 -17.22 -9.65 -1.51
N GLU A 61 -17.01 -10.61 -0.60
CA GLU A 61 -17.20 -12.04 -0.87
C GLU A 61 -18.66 -12.42 -1.12
N ASP A 62 -19.58 -11.81 -0.36
CA ASP A 62 -21.02 -12.06 -0.44
C ASP A 62 -21.70 -10.99 -1.28
N ASP A 63 -21.98 -11.30 -2.56
CA ASP A 63 -22.59 -10.35 -3.49
C ASP A 63 -24.04 -10.00 -3.12
N SER A 64 -24.72 -10.83 -2.32
CA SER A 64 -26.06 -10.53 -1.80
C SER A 64 -26.05 -9.35 -0.81
N LYS A 65 -24.92 -9.10 -0.15
CA LYS A 65 -24.72 -7.97 0.77
C LYS A 65 -24.18 -6.71 0.11
N THR A 66 -23.63 -6.82 -1.09
CA THR A 66 -23.00 -5.69 -1.79
C THR A 66 -23.80 -5.17 -2.97
N GLY A 67 -24.59 -6.04 -3.61
CA GLY A 67 -25.24 -5.78 -4.89
C GLY A 67 -24.23 -5.49 -6.02
N PHE A 68 -22.98 -5.93 -5.87
CA PHE A 68 -21.87 -5.67 -6.79
C PHE A 68 -21.00 -6.93 -7.03
N GLY A 69 -21.49 -7.83 -7.88
CA GLY A 69 -20.86 -9.15 -8.10
C GLY A 69 -19.49 -9.17 -8.81
N ILE A 70 -19.00 -8.05 -9.33
CA ILE A 70 -17.69 -8.00 -10.02
C ILE A 70 -16.56 -8.37 -9.06
N PHE A 71 -16.56 -7.81 -7.84
CA PHE A 71 -15.52 -8.07 -6.85
C PHE A 71 -15.63 -9.46 -6.25
N ALA A 72 -16.82 -9.95 -5.95
CA ALA A 72 -17.06 -11.34 -5.51
C ALA A 72 -16.47 -12.35 -6.51
N LYS A 73 -16.67 -12.12 -7.82
CA LYS A 73 -16.10 -12.97 -8.88
C LYS A 73 -14.57 -12.95 -8.91
N ILE A 74 -13.94 -11.78 -8.71
CA ILE A 74 -12.48 -11.65 -8.65
C ILE A 74 -11.94 -12.41 -7.44
N ILE A 75 -12.57 -12.27 -6.28
CA ILE A 75 -12.16 -12.95 -5.04
C ILE A 75 -12.32 -14.47 -5.18
N GLY A 76 -13.43 -14.95 -5.76
CA GLY A 76 -13.65 -16.37 -6.05
C GLY A 76 -12.62 -16.98 -7.01
N GLY A 77 -11.92 -16.15 -7.80
CA GLY A 77 -10.77 -16.55 -8.61
C GLY A 77 -9.41 -16.48 -7.89
N GLY A 78 -9.39 -16.26 -6.58
CA GLY A 78 -8.18 -16.09 -5.78
C GLY A 78 -7.63 -14.66 -5.75
N GLY A 79 -8.36 -13.69 -6.33
CA GLY A 79 -7.97 -12.28 -6.32
C GLY A 79 -8.14 -11.60 -4.96
N ARG A 80 -7.81 -10.31 -4.93
CA ARG A 80 -7.96 -9.41 -3.78
C ARG A 80 -8.59 -8.09 -4.19
N VAL A 81 -9.26 -7.43 -3.25
CA VAL A 81 -9.82 -6.09 -3.38
C VAL A 81 -9.15 -5.19 -2.33
N ILE A 82 -8.35 -4.24 -2.79
CA ILE A 82 -7.58 -3.33 -1.97
C ILE A 82 -8.24 -1.95 -2.02
N ALA A 83 -8.66 -1.44 -0.87
CA ALA A 83 -9.19 -0.11 -0.68
C ALA A 83 -8.06 0.91 -0.58
N ILE A 84 -8.27 2.06 -1.21
CA ILE A 84 -7.43 3.26 -1.09
C ILE A 84 -8.32 4.40 -0.54
N PRO A 85 -8.24 4.69 0.77
CA PRO A 85 -8.94 5.81 1.39
C PRO A 85 -8.58 7.14 0.73
N ALA A 86 -9.58 8.01 0.51
CA ALA A 86 -9.41 9.34 -0.06
C ALA A 86 -10.18 10.37 0.79
N PRO A 87 -9.63 10.77 1.96
CA PRO A 87 -10.34 11.64 2.90
C PRO A 87 -10.69 12.98 2.24
N LYS A 88 -11.90 13.48 2.54
CA LYS A 88 -12.53 14.70 2.00
C LYS A 88 -12.73 14.75 0.49
N ALA A 89 -12.36 13.70 -0.25
CA ALA A 89 -12.38 13.74 -1.71
C ALA A 89 -13.78 13.97 -2.29
N ALA A 90 -14.84 13.43 -1.69
CA ALA A 90 -16.21 13.65 -2.18
C ALA A 90 -16.77 15.03 -1.82
N ALA A 91 -16.28 15.65 -0.74
CA ALA A 91 -16.63 17.01 -0.34
C ALA A 91 -15.89 18.08 -1.16
N GLU A 92 -14.62 17.83 -1.49
CA GLU A 92 -13.74 18.84 -2.11
C GLU A 92 -13.59 18.66 -3.62
N LYS A 93 -13.78 17.46 -4.15
CA LYS A 93 -13.60 17.17 -5.57
C LYS A 93 -14.91 16.75 -6.24
N SER A 94 -15.04 17.10 -7.52
CA SER A 94 -16.16 16.66 -8.34
C SER A 94 -15.99 15.21 -8.79
N ARG A 95 -17.06 14.58 -9.29
CA ARG A 95 -17.00 13.24 -9.91
C ARG A 95 -15.91 13.10 -10.98
N LYS A 96 -15.61 14.20 -11.69
CA LYS A 96 -14.54 14.24 -12.70
C LYS A 96 -13.18 13.81 -12.13
N PHE A 97 -12.86 14.17 -10.89
CA PHE A 97 -11.61 13.74 -10.25
C PHE A 97 -11.48 12.22 -10.19
N PHE A 98 -12.55 11.55 -9.75
CA PHE A 98 -12.60 10.09 -9.67
C PHE A 98 -12.54 9.43 -11.05
N ASP A 99 -13.30 9.96 -12.01
CA ASP A 99 -13.29 9.48 -13.40
C ASP A 99 -11.91 9.65 -14.07
N GLU A 100 -11.17 10.73 -13.79
CA GLU A 100 -9.82 10.91 -14.33
C GLU A 100 -8.80 9.95 -13.68
N LEU A 101 -8.94 9.61 -12.39
CA LEU A 101 -8.09 8.60 -11.75
C LEU A 101 -8.34 7.19 -12.31
N ASP A 102 -9.57 6.82 -12.61
CA ASP A 102 -9.87 5.56 -13.32
C ASP A 102 -9.29 5.57 -14.74
N LYS A 103 -9.40 6.67 -15.48
CA LYS A 103 -8.77 6.80 -16.81
C LYS A 103 -7.25 6.70 -16.73
N TRP A 104 -6.64 7.31 -15.73
CA TRP A 104 -5.21 7.21 -15.46
C TRP A 104 -4.80 5.76 -15.21
N ALA A 105 -5.51 5.05 -14.33
CA ALA A 105 -5.24 3.63 -14.04
C ALA A 105 -5.32 2.76 -15.31
N LYS A 106 -6.31 3.01 -16.18
CA LYS A 106 -6.45 2.27 -17.44
C LYS A 106 -5.36 2.58 -18.46
N LYS A 107 -4.96 3.84 -18.59
CA LYS A 107 -4.03 4.30 -19.63
C LYS A 107 -2.57 4.12 -19.25
N GLU A 108 -2.21 4.56 -18.05
CA GLU A 108 -0.81 4.62 -17.60
C GLU A 108 -0.41 3.35 -16.86
N MET A 109 -1.31 2.78 -16.04
CA MET A 109 -1.04 1.54 -15.31
C MET A 109 -1.49 0.29 -16.07
N GLN A 110 -2.13 0.44 -17.23
CA GLN A 110 -2.70 -0.64 -18.04
C GLN A 110 -3.63 -1.57 -17.23
N ALA A 111 -4.26 -1.03 -16.18
CA ALA A 111 -5.16 -1.78 -15.32
C ALA A 111 -6.57 -1.90 -15.95
N PRO A 112 -7.37 -2.92 -15.57
CA PRO A 112 -8.75 -3.02 -15.99
C PRO A 112 -9.61 -1.81 -15.58
N GLY A 113 -9.26 -1.16 -14.46
CA GLY A 113 -9.90 0.05 -13.95
C GLY A 113 -9.58 0.30 -12.49
N LEU A 114 -10.03 1.45 -12.00
CA LEU A 114 -9.99 1.83 -10.59
C LEU A 114 -11.42 2.07 -10.14
N GLY A 115 -11.98 1.13 -9.37
CA GLY A 115 -13.31 1.32 -8.78
C GLY A 115 -13.30 2.49 -7.81
N TYR A 116 -14.42 3.18 -7.64
CA TYR A 116 -14.51 4.24 -6.65
C TYR A 116 -15.91 4.41 -6.08
N ALA A 117 -15.98 5.02 -4.89
CA ALA A 117 -17.21 5.52 -4.31
C ALA A 117 -17.01 6.88 -3.64
N ARG A 118 -17.99 7.75 -3.83
CA ARG A 118 -18.14 9.04 -3.17
C ARG A 118 -19.15 8.91 -2.05
N LEU A 119 -18.72 9.16 -0.82
CA LEU A 119 -19.54 9.01 0.36
C LEU A 119 -20.32 10.29 0.63
N LYS A 120 -21.59 10.14 0.99
CA LYS A 120 -22.50 11.22 1.33
C LYS A 120 -23.26 10.89 2.62
N GLU A 121 -23.84 11.91 3.22
CA GLU A 121 -24.81 11.71 4.28
C GLU A 121 -26.08 11.05 3.72
N ALA A 122 -26.60 10.07 4.46
CA ALA A 122 -27.85 9.39 4.11
C ALA A 122 -29.06 10.20 4.62
N ASP A 123 -30.18 10.16 3.89
CA ASP A 123 -31.41 10.92 4.21
C ASP A 123 -32.04 10.57 5.59
N GLY A 124 -31.61 9.48 6.22
CA GLY A 124 -32.05 9.00 7.55
C GLY A 124 -30.94 8.95 8.61
N GLY A 125 -29.80 9.57 8.36
CA GLY A 125 -28.60 9.47 9.21
C GLY A 125 -27.68 8.31 8.82
N GLY A 126 -26.38 8.49 9.04
CA GLY A 126 -25.33 7.56 8.58
C GLY A 126 -24.73 7.96 7.23
N VAL A 127 -24.00 7.04 6.61
CA VAL A 127 -23.24 7.27 5.38
C VAL A 127 -23.74 6.34 4.28
N ASP A 128 -23.91 6.90 3.08
CA ASP A 128 -24.32 6.19 1.88
C ASP A 128 -23.36 6.53 0.71
N SER A 129 -23.40 5.76 -0.36
CA SER A 129 -22.56 5.94 -1.55
C SER A 129 -23.35 6.52 -2.73
N GLN A 130 -22.72 7.45 -3.45
CA GLN A 130 -23.25 7.95 -4.72
C GLN A 130 -22.94 7.03 -5.92
N ASP A 131 -22.03 6.06 -5.78
CA ASP A 131 -21.48 5.28 -6.89
C ASP A 131 -21.71 3.77 -6.75
N PRO A 132 -21.85 3.03 -7.87
CA PRO A 132 -22.37 1.66 -7.89
C PRO A 132 -21.61 0.64 -7.04
N VAL A 133 -20.30 0.84 -6.81
CA VAL A 133 -19.46 -0.11 -6.06
C VAL A 133 -19.98 -0.33 -4.64
N LEU A 134 -20.49 0.73 -4.01
CA LEU A 134 -21.02 0.69 -2.64
C LEU A 134 -22.51 1.07 -2.54
N LYS A 135 -23.16 1.47 -3.64
CA LYS A 135 -24.54 2.01 -3.62
C LYS A 135 -25.59 1.04 -3.11
N ASN A 136 -25.39 -0.26 -3.33
CA ASN A 136 -26.33 -1.31 -2.93
C ASN A 136 -25.81 -2.13 -1.75
N PHE A 137 -24.77 -1.63 -1.05
CA PHE A 137 -24.29 -2.31 0.14
C PHE A 137 -25.37 -2.31 1.23
N GLU A 138 -25.52 -3.45 1.90
CA GLU A 138 -26.32 -3.55 3.11
C GLU A 138 -25.81 -2.51 4.14
N PRO A 139 -26.69 -1.70 4.76
CA PRO A 139 -26.27 -0.57 5.58
C PRO A 139 -25.32 -0.94 6.74
N ALA A 140 -25.56 -2.05 7.44
CA ALA A 140 -24.70 -2.50 8.54
C ALA A 140 -23.32 -2.96 8.03
N HIS A 141 -23.29 -3.58 6.85
CA HIS A 141 -22.07 -4.06 6.20
C HIS A 141 -21.23 -2.90 5.66
N LEU A 142 -21.88 -1.87 5.08
CA LEU A 142 -21.23 -0.62 4.70
C LEU A 142 -20.63 0.09 5.91
N ALA A 143 -21.39 0.22 7.00
CA ALA A 143 -20.91 0.87 8.22
C ALA A 143 -19.63 0.20 8.77
N ALA A 144 -19.59 -1.14 8.81
CA ALA A 144 -18.41 -1.88 9.24
C ALA A 144 -17.19 -1.68 8.32
N LEU A 145 -17.40 -1.64 7.00
CA LEU A 145 -16.34 -1.31 6.03
C LEU A 145 -15.80 0.10 6.28
N LEU A 146 -16.68 1.08 6.42
CA LEU A 146 -16.29 2.48 6.62
C LEU A 146 -15.60 2.71 7.96
N GLU A 147 -16.05 2.04 9.03
CA GLU A 147 -15.40 2.06 10.34
C GLU A 147 -13.97 1.52 10.26
N LYS A 148 -13.77 0.37 9.60
CA LYS A 148 -12.43 -0.20 9.38
C LYS A 148 -11.49 0.76 8.66
N LEU A 149 -12.02 1.58 7.75
CA LEU A 149 -11.25 2.53 6.94
C LEU A 149 -11.18 3.93 7.55
N GLY A 150 -11.89 4.18 8.65
CA GLY A 150 -12.00 5.51 9.26
C GLY A 150 -12.63 6.55 8.34
N LEU A 151 -13.57 6.15 7.48
CA LEU A 151 -14.21 7.00 6.49
C LEU A 151 -15.63 7.39 6.88
N GLY A 152 -16.06 8.59 6.47
CA GLY A 152 -17.38 9.14 6.70
C GLY A 152 -17.96 9.88 5.49
N ALA A 153 -19.08 10.57 5.71
CA ALA A 153 -19.69 11.41 4.69
C ALA A 153 -18.73 12.51 4.24
N GLY A 154 -18.64 12.75 2.93
CA GLY A 154 -17.70 13.71 2.34
C GLY A 154 -16.33 13.10 1.98
N ASP A 155 -16.03 11.88 2.41
CA ASP A 155 -14.83 11.19 1.97
C ASP A 155 -15.07 10.42 0.65
N GLY A 156 -13.98 10.03 0.01
CA GLY A 156 -13.97 9.10 -1.11
C GLY A 156 -13.20 7.83 -0.78
N ILE A 157 -13.38 6.83 -1.62
CA ILE A 157 -12.65 5.57 -1.58
C ILE A 157 -12.43 5.07 -3.00
N PHE A 158 -11.21 4.61 -3.29
CA PHE A 158 -10.89 3.89 -4.51
C PHE A 158 -10.66 2.41 -4.22
N PHE A 159 -10.78 1.57 -5.25
CA PHE A 159 -10.63 0.13 -5.16
C PHE A 159 -9.79 -0.39 -6.32
N SER A 160 -8.72 -1.10 -5.97
CA SER A 160 -7.94 -1.91 -6.90
C SER A 160 -8.30 -3.38 -6.69
N ALA A 161 -8.65 -4.09 -7.76
CA ALA A 161 -9.07 -5.49 -7.66
C ALA A 161 -8.42 -6.36 -8.75
N GLY A 162 -7.89 -7.52 -8.36
CA GLY A 162 -7.21 -8.44 -9.29
C GLY A 162 -6.35 -9.48 -8.57
N LYS A 163 -5.37 -10.06 -9.28
CA LYS A 163 -4.33 -10.89 -8.65
C LYS A 163 -3.64 -10.08 -7.56
N LYS A 164 -3.29 -10.72 -6.43
CA LYS A 164 -2.73 -10.04 -5.24
C LYS A 164 -1.61 -9.05 -5.59
N SER A 165 -0.61 -9.48 -6.36
CA SER A 165 0.52 -8.63 -6.79
C SER A 165 0.05 -7.38 -7.53
N ASP A 166 -0.82 -7.55 -8.50
CA ASP A 166 -1.28 -6.48 -9.39
C ASP A 166 -2.22 -5.52 -8.67
N ALA A 167 -3.06 -6.06 -7.78
CA ALA A 167 -3.98 -5.28 -6.97
C ALA A 167 -3.21 -4.32 -6.05
N TYR A 168 -2.21 -4.82 -5.32
CA TYR A 168 -1.35 -3.98 -4.46
C TYR A 168 -0.47 -3.02 -5.26
N LYS A 169 0.07 -3.45 -6.42
CA LYS A 169 0.88 -2.58 -7.29
C LYS A 169 0.08 -1.37 -7.79
N LEU A 170 -1.14 -1.61 -8.28
CA LEU A 170 -2.03 -0.52 -8.69
C LEU A 170 -2.47 0.33 -7.49
N ALA A 171 -2.79 -0.29 -6.35
CA ALA A 171 -3.21 0.43 -5.15
C ALA A 171 -2.11 1.35 -4.61
N GLY A 172 -0.85 0.90 -4.57
CA GLY A 172 0.28 1.73 -4.15
C GLY A 172 0.51 2.94 -5.06
N ALA A 173 0.41 2.75 -6.38
CA ALA A 173 0.51 3.85 -7.32
C ALA A 173 -0.67 4.83 -7.19
N ALA A 174 -1.89 4.31 -7.04
CA ALA A 174 -3.09 5.12 -6.81
C ALA A 174 -3.02 5.89 -5.49
N ARG A 175 -2.53 5.28 -4.41
CA ARG A 175 -2.29 5.94 -3.10
C ARG A 175 -1.43 7.18 -3.24
N THR A 176 -0.31 7.08 -3.95
CA THR A 176 0.58 8.22 -4.21
C THR A 176 -0.15 9.31 -4.96
N LYS A 177 -0.79 8.97 -6.08
CA LYS A 177 -1.49 9.93 -6.92
C LYS A 177 -2.66 10.61 -6.19
N VAL A 178 -3.44 9.87 -5.41
CA VAL A 178 -4.53 10.42 -4.58
C VAL A 178 -3.96 11.38 -3.53
N GLY A 179 -2.88 11.01 -2.85
CA GLY A 179 -2.21 11.86 -1.87
C GLY A 179 -1.75 13.20 -2.47
N GLU A 180 -1.17 13.17 -3.67
CA GLU A 180 -0.73 14.35 -4.41
C GLU A 180 -1.91 15.24 -4.84
N GLU A 181 -2.93 14.67 -5.48
CA GLU A 181 -4.07 15.43 -6.04
C GLU A 181 -4.98 16.03 -4.96
N LEU A 182 -4.99 15.43 -3.76
CA LEU A 182 -5.69 15.94 -2.58
C LEU A 182 -4.80 16.85 -1.71
N GLY A 183 -3.51 17.01 -2.03
CA GLY A 183 -2.59 17.83 -1.23
C GLY A 183 -2.38 17.30 0.19
N LEU A 184 -2.39 15.97 0.37
CA LEU A 184 -2.25 15.31 1.67
C LEU A 184 -0.78 15.03 2.05
N ILE A 185 0.15 15.19 1.10
CA ILE A 185 1.57 14.93 1.32
C ILE A 185 2.14 16.01 2.24
N GLU A 186 2.68 15.62 3.39
CA GLU A 186 3.34 16.56 4.31
C GLU A 186 4.53 17.27 3.63
N ASP A 187 4.51 18.59 3.60
CA ASP A 187 5.58 19.40 3.04
C ASP A 187 6.70 19.70 4.07
N GLY A 188 7.89 20.04 3.56
CA GLY A 188 8.96 20.58 4.41
C GLY A 188 9.59 19.56 5.37
N VAL A 189 9.43 18.26 5.12
CA VAL A 189 9.94 17.20 6.00
C VAL A 189 10.61 16.07 5.22
N PHE A 190 11.60 15.44 5.85
CA PHE A 190 12.18 14.17 5.43
C PHE A 190 11.69 13.07 6.36
N ARG A 191 10.76 12.24 5.88
CA ARG A 191 10.31 11.04 6.59
C ARG A 191 11.17 9.87 6.12
N LEU A 192 12.13 9.49 6.97
CA LEU A 192 13.00 8.34 6.74
C LEU A 192 12.42 7.09 7.41
N CYS A 193 12.62 5.93 6.80
CA CYS A 193 12.33 4.63 7.41
C CYS A 193 13.31 3.55 6.94
N TRP A 194 13.32 2.46 7.70
CA TRP A 194 13.92 1.20 7.32
C TRP A 194 12.82 0.27 6.81
N ILE A 195 13.03 -0.35 5.66
CA ILE A 195 12.32 -1.58 5.31
C ILE A 195 13.21 -2.75 5.69
N VAL A 196 12.65 -3.74 6.39
CA VAL A 196 13.37 -4.90 6.93
C VAL A 196 12.60 -6.18 6.65
N ASP A 197 13.14 -7.33 7.04
CA ASP A 197 12.44 -8.62 6.93
C ASP A 197 11.97 -8.95 5.52
N PHE A 198 12.79 -8.59 4.53
CA PHE A 198 12.54 -8.94 3.13
C PHE A 198 12.44 -10.46 2.96
N PRO A 199 11.60 -10.95 2.03
CA PRO A 199 11.57 -12.36 1.68
C PRO A 199 12.94 -12.77 1.14
N MET A 200 13.42 -13.96 1.48
CA MET A 200 14.67 -14.50 0.94
C MET A 200 14.50 -14.89 -0.53
N TYR A 201 13.33 -15.43 -0.85
CA TYR A 201 12.97 -15.95 -2.17
C TYR A 201 11.67 -15.31 -2.66
N GLU A 202 11.52 -15.26 -3.98
CA GLU A 202 10.27 -14.91 -4.65
C GLU A 202 9.94 -15.93 -5.73
N TYR A 203 8.67 -15.98 -6.13
CA TYR A 203 8.26 -16.83 -7.24
C TYR A 203 8.36 -16.02 -8.54
N ASP A 204 9.27 -16.46 -9.41
CA ASP A 204 9.43 -15.92 -10.76
C ASP A 204 8.34 -16.51 -11.66
N GLU A 205 7.35 -15.70 -12.00
CA GLU A 205 6.22 -16.09 -12.84
C GLU A 205 6.61 -16.38 -14.30
N ASP A 206 7.68 -15.72 -14.80
CA ASP A 206 8.14 -15.89 -16.18
C ASP A 206 8.87 -17.22 -16.35
N ASN A 207 9.75 -17.54 -15.40
CA ASN A 207 10.54 -18.77 -15.39
C ASN A 207 9.86 -19.92 -14.63
N LYS A 208 8.73 -19.66 -13.96
CA LYS A 208 7.94 -20.62 -13.17
C LYS A 208 8.77 -21.38 -12.15
N LYS A 209 9.56 -20.64 -11.37
CA LYS A 209 10.46 -21.20 -10.35
C LYS A 209 10.58 -20.25 -9.17
N VAL A 210 10.97 -20.80 -8.02
CA VAL A 210 11.45 -20.00 -6.90
C VAL A 210 12.86 -19.50 -7.21
N ASP A 211 13.10 -18.20 -7.05
CA ASP A 211 14.41 -17.55 -7.20
C ASP A 211 14.67 -16.59 -6.03
N PHE A 212 15.88 -16.08 -5.90
CA PHE A 212 16.21 -15.10 -4.88
C PHE A 212 15.50 -13.77 -5.15
N SER A 213 14.84 -13.21 -4.12
CA SER A 213 14.14 -11.93 -4.26
C SER A 213 15.09 -10.77 -4.52
N HIS A 214 16.30 -10.84 -3.95
CA HIS A 214 17.31 -9.80 -4.03
C HIS A 214 18.70 -10.43 -4.11
N ASN A 215 19.45 -10.44 -3.01
CA ASN A 215 20.84 -10.89 -3.00
C ASN A 215 20.96 -12.34 -2.51
N PRO A 216 21.56 -13.26 -3.29
CA PRO A 216 21.72 -14.67 -2.89
C PRO A 216 22.63 -14.87 -1.68
N PHE A 217 23.43 -13.87 -1.31
CA PHE A 217 24.35 -13.92 -0.16
C PHE A 217 23.77 -13.29 1.10
N SER A 218 22.49 -12.93 1.11
CA SER A 218 21.81 -12.45 2.31
C SER A 218 21.69 -13.58 3.34
N MET A 219 21.89 -13.27 4.62
CA MET A 219 21.74 -14.23 5.71
C MET A 219 20.25 -14.51 5.95
N PRO A 220 19.78 -15.76 5.84
CA PRO A 220 18.40 -16.10 6.15
C PRO A 220 18.14 -15.93 7.65
N GLN A 221 16.96 -15.45 7.99
CA GLN A 221 16.50 -15.44 9.38
C GLN A 221 16.31 -16.89 9.84
N GLY A 222 16.92 -17.23 10.99
CA GLY A 222 16.98 -18.62 11.47
C GLY A 222 18.14 -19.45 10.89
N GLY A 223 18.97 -18.89 10.01
CA GLY A 223 20.21 -19.51 9.56
C GLY A 223 20.01 -20.81 8.76
N MET A 224 20.98 -21.73 8.86
CA MET A 224 20.99 -23.00 8.11
C MET A 224 19.79 -23.89 8.45
N ASP A 225 19.37 -23.93 9.71
CA ASP A 225 18.24 -24.78 10.14
C ASP A 225 16.94 -24.37 9.45
N ALA A 226 16.70 -23.06 9.29
CA ALA A 226 15.54 -22.54 8.57
C ALA A 226 15.59 -22.92 7.07
N LEU A 227 16.77 -22.85 6.44
CA LEU A 227 16.94 -23.27 5.05
C LEU A 227 16.67 -24.77 4.86
N LEU A 228 17.20 -25.61 5.75
CA LEU A 228 17.02 -27.06 5.67
C LEU A 228 15.58 -27.49 5.96
N ALA A 229 14.87 -26.74 6.81
CA ALA A 229 13.46 -26.98 7.11
C ALA A 229 12.49 -26.52 5.98
N ALA A 230 12.95 -25.65 5.08
CA ALA A 230 12.17 -25.15 3.93
C ALA A 230 12.24 -26.12 2.73
N ASP A 231 11.67 -27.30 2.93
CA ASP A 231 11.65 -28.42 1.97
C ASP A 231 10.54 -28.34 0.91
N THR A 232 9.70 -27.30 0.95
CA THR A 232 8.66 -27.02 -0.04
C THR A 232 8.76 -25.59 -0.57
N GLU A 233 8.26 -25.32 -1.78
CA GLU A 233 8.24 -23.97 -2.36
C GLU A 233 7.50 -22.98 -1.46
N GLU A 234 6.38 -23.38 -0.86
CA GLU A 234 5.62 -22.56 0.08
C GLU A 234 6.49 -22.13 1.27
N LYS A 235 7.20 -23.08 1.90
CA LYS A 235 8.09 -22.77 3.03
C LYS A 235 9.29 -21.93 2.60
N GLN A 236 9.79 -22.10 1.37
CA GLN A 236 10.87 -21.27 0.84
C GLN A 236 10.41 -19.82 0.66
N LEU A 237 9.22 -19.60 0.14
CA LEU A 237 8.65 -18.26 -0.04
C LEU A 237 8.32 -17.56 1.29
N ASP A 238 8.14 -18.32 2.37
CA ASP A 238 7.98 -17.79 3.74
C ASP A 238 9.30 -17.40 4.42
N LEU A 239 10.45 -17.83 3.89
CA LEU A 239 11.74 -17.48 4.47
C LEU A 239 12.02 -15.98 4.31
N LYS A 240 12.55 -15.39 5.38
CA LYS A 240 12.99 -14.00 5.42
C LYS A 240 14.50 -13.92 5.44
N ALA A 241 15.03 -12.78 5.01
CA ALA A 241 16.43 -12.45 5.06
C ALA A 241 16.69 -11.31 6.06
N TYR A 242 17.89 -11.25 6.64
CA TYR A 242 18.41 -10.05 7.30
C TYR A 242 18.87 -9.02 6.27
N GLN A 243 17.95 -8.69 5.37
CA GLN A 243 18.09 -7.66 4.36
C GLN A 243 17.27 -6.44 4.75
N TYR A 244 17.75 -5.27 4.37
CA TYR A 244 17.15 -4.00 4.72
C TYR A 244 17.41 -2.93 3.66
N ASP A 245 16.49 -1.98 3.58
CA ASP A 245 16.62 -0.76 2.79
C ASP A 245 16.40 0.46 3.68
N ILE A 246 17.08 1.58 3.38
CA ILE A 246 16.79 2.90 3.93
C ILE A 246 16.03 3.69 2.87
N VAL A 247 14.86 4.18 3.25
CA VAL A 247 13.95 4.90 2.36
C VAL A 247 13.72 6.30 2.93
N CYS A 248 13.64 7.31 2.06
CA CYS A 248 13.21 8.65 2.42
C CYS A 248 12.21 9.17 1.39
N ASN A 249 11.02 9.57 1.84
CA ASN A 249 10.00 10.21 1.01
C ASN A 249 9.70 9.46 -0.31
N GLY A 250 9.64 8.13 -0.26
CA GLY A 250 9.37 7.30 -1.44
C GLY A 250 10.60 6.92 -2.28
N VAL A 251 11.79 7.35 -1.87
CA VAL A 251 13.05 7.08 -2.58
C VAL A 251 13.91 6.12 -1.75
N GLU A 252 14.31 5.01 -2.36
CA GLU A 252 15.32 4.12 -1.81
C GLU A 252 16.70 4.82 -1.85
N LEU A 253 17.29 5.04 -0.69
CA LEU A 253 18.59 5.71 -0.55
C LEU A 253 19.75 4.71 -0.57
N SER A 254 19.52 3.53 0.01
CA SER A 254 20.53 2.47 0.12
C SER A 254 19.89 1.14 0.47
N SER A 255 20.46 0.05 -0.04
CA SER A 255 20.12 -1.32 0.31
C SER A 255 21.31 -2.05 0.93
N GLY A 256 21.06 -3.04 1.79
CA GLY A 256 22.08 -3.86 2.41
C GLY A 256 21.55 -5.16 3.02
N ALA A 257 22.46 -6.07 3.33
CA ALA A 257 22.12 -7.32 4.01
C ALA A 257 23.27 -7.79 4.90
N ILE A 258 22.94 -8.46 6.00
CA ILE A 258 23.92 -9.30 6.71
C ILE A 258 24.30 -10.44 5.76
N ARG A 259 25.61 -10.67 5.58
CA ARG A 259 26.10 -11.69 4.64
C ARG A 259 26.24 -13.05 5.31
N ASN A 260 25.95 -14.10 4.56
CA ASN A 260 26.30 -15.46 4.97
C ASN A 260 27.84 -15.61 5.10
N HIS A 261 28.27 -16.40 6.08
CA HIS A 261 29.67 -16.70 6.38
C HIS A 261 29.82 -18.16 6.82
#